data_AF-A0A0K1PJQ1-F1
#
_entry.id   AF-A0A0K1PJQ1-F1
#
_cell.length_a   1.000
_cell.length_b   1.000
_cell.length_c   1.000
_cell.angle_alpha   90.00
_cell.angle_beta   90.00
_cell.angle_gamma   90.00
#
_symmetry.space_group_name_H-M   'P 1'
#
loop_
_entity.id
_entity.type
_entity.pdbx_description
1 polymer ?
#
loop_
_entity_poly.entity_id
_entity_poly.type
_entity_poly.pdbx_seq_one_letter_code
_entity_poly.pdbx_strand_id
1 'polypeptide(L)'
;MKTRVGEGPYFGAGHAIASVVASYYAGGGLPNAPVDWTITQNTTSFTPPHQRDYHFGPESKRFWWWRGPGGEGGRKEWWSARTDAAGVHSLRLDFDAREPA
;
A
#
# COMPACT_ATOMS: atom_id res chain seq x y z
N MET A 1 -14.01 -15.40 0.30
CA MET A 1 -12.75 -14.80 -0.23
C MET A 1 -11.86 -14.49 0.96
N LYS A 2 -10.56 -14.78 0.88
CA LYS A 2 -9.59 -14.49 1.94
C LYS A 2 -8.47 -13.63 1.36
N THR A 3 -7.97 -12.69 2.15
CA THR A 3 -6.84 -11.83 1.80
C THR A 3 -5.69 -12.08 2.75
N ARG A 4 -4.47 -12.05 2.22
CA ARG A 4 -3.23 -12.12 3.00
C ARG A 4 -2.25 -11.10 2.48
N VAL A 5 -1.52 -10.46 3.38
CA VAL A 5 -0.38 -9.60 3.04
C VAL A 5 0.86 -10.21 3.71
N GLY A 6 2.00 -10.17 3.04
CA GLY A 6 3.28 -10.61 3.61
C GLY A 6 3.63 -9.83 4.88
N GLU A 7 4.33 -10.47 5.82
CA GLU A 7 4.70 -9.85 7.11
C GLU A 7 5.68 -8.66 6.91
N GLY A 8 5.45 -7.58 7.66
CA GLY A 8 6.27 -6.36 7.63
C GLY A 8 7.34 -6.33 8.73
N PRO A 9 8.24 -5.31 8.75
CA PRO A 9 8.23 -4.09 7.93
C PRO A 9 9.09 -4.19 6.65
N TYR A 10 8.69 -3.48 5.60
CA TYR A 10 9.47 -3.36 4.36
C TYR A 10 10.30 -2.08 4.40
N PHE A 11 11.62 -2.19 4.49
CA PHE A 11 12.55 -1.05 4.48
C PHE A 11 13.26 -0.95 3.12
N GLY A 12 13.32 0.25 2.53
CA GLY A 12 14.06 0.53 1.29
C GLY A 12 13.42 -0.03 0.00
N ALA A 13 14.25 -0.43 -0.97
CA ALA A 13 13.87 -0.95 -2.29
C ALA A 13 13.27 -2.37 -2.24
N GLY A 14 12.41 -2.61 -1.25
CA GLY A 14 11.78 -3.90 -1.00
C GLY A 14 10.54 -4.12 -1.87
N HIS A 15 9.89 -5.25 -1.66
CA HIS A 15 8.59 -5.53 -2.25
C HIS A 15 7.65 -6.16 -1.21
N ALA A 16 6.38 -5.79 -1.26
CA ALA A 16 5.32 -6.46 -0.51
C ALA A 16 4.52 -7.37 -1.44
N ILE A 17 4.14 -8.54 -0.96
CA ILE A 17 3.26 -9.46 -1.68
C ILE A 17 1.90 -9.47 -0.99
N ALA A 18 0.86 -9.04 -1.70
CA ALA A 18 -0.52 -9.21 -1.32
C ALA A 18 -1.12 -10.39 -2.10
N SER A 19 -1.91 -11.23 -1.46
CA SER A 19 -2.53 -12.39 -2.10
C SER A 19 -4.01 -12.47 -1.75
N VAL A 20 -4.80 -12.83 -2.76
CA VAL A 20 -6.24 -13.02 -2.69
C VAL A 20 -6.53 -14.47 -3.05
N VAL A 21 -7.40 -15.09 -2.25
CA VAL A 21 -7.92 -16.43 -2.51
C VAL A 21 -9.44 -16.38 -2.60
N ALA A 22 -9.96 -16.73 -3.76
CA ALA A 22 -11.38 -16.92 -4.03
C ALA A 22 -11.69 -18.42 -4.07
N SER A 23 -12.73 -18.83 -3.35
CA SER A 23 -13.11 -20.23 -3.22
C SER A 23 -14.63 -20.36 -3.22
N TYR A 24 -15.14 -21.44 -3.79
CA TYR A 24 -16.55 -21.80 -3.70
C TYR A 24 -16.92 -22.22 -2.27
N TYR A 25 -18.16 -21.97 -1.86
CA TYR A 25 -18.64 -22.40 -0.54
C TYR A 25 -18.63 -23.93 -0.37
N ALA A 26 -18.81 -24.66 -1.47
CA ALA A 26 -18.72 -26.13 -1.50
C ALA A 26 -17.28 -26.68 -1.49
N GLY A 27 -16.27 -25.81 -1.45
CA GLY A 27 -14.86 -26.18 -1.63
C GLY A 27 -14.41 -26.06 -3.08
N GLY A 28 -13.10 -25.89 -3.26
CA GLY A 28 -12.47 -25.65 -4.56
C GLY A 28 -12.19 -24.17 -4.84
N GLY A 29 -11.13 -23.92 -5.61
CA GLY A 29 -10.76 -22.59 -6.10
C GLY A 29 -11.82 -22.04 -7.05
N LEU A 30 -12.06 -20.73 -7.01
CA LEU A 30 -12.92 -20.05 -7.96
C LEU A 30 -12.04 -19.44 -9.08
N PRO A 31 -11.92 -20.10 -10.25
CA PRO A 31 -11.07 -19.61 -11.32
C PRO A 31 -11.70 -18.44 -12.06
N ASN A 32 -10.85 -17.58 -12.65
CA ASN A 32 -11.27 -16.44 -13.48
C ASN A 32 -12.22 -15.46 -12.75
N ALA A 33 -12.15 -15.40 -11.42
CA ALA A 33 -12.92 -14.46 -10.62
C ALA A 33 -12.33 -13.05 -10.79
N PRO A 34 -13.16 -12.01 -11.00
CA PRO A 34 -12.68 -10.63 -11.04
C PRO A 34 -12.17 -10.21 -9.64
N VAL A 35 -11.01 -9.55 -9.62
CA VAL A 35 -10.38 -8.99 -8.42
C VAL A 35 -10.01 -7.54 -8.71
N ASP A 36 -10.58 -6.61 -7.95
CA ASP A 36 -10.25 -5.19 -8.03
C ASP A 36 -9.41 -4.77 -6.82
N TRP A 37 -8.23 -4.23 -7.10
CA TRP A 37 -7.28 -3.74 -6.11
C TRP A 37 -7.35 -2.22 -6.02
N THR A 38 -7.41 -1.69 -4.79
CA THR A 38 -7.21 -0.26 -4.51
C THR A 38 -5.94 -0.11 -3.69
N ILE A 39 -4.91 0.47 -4.28
CA ILE A 39 -3.62 0.72 -3.64
C ILE A 39 -3.61 2.16 -3.17
N THR A 40 -3.34 2.39 -1.90
CA THR A 40 -3.21 3.75 -1.33
C THR A 40 -1.83 3.90 -0.72
N GLN A 41 -1.04 4.79 -1.30
CA GLN A 41 0.24 5.22 -0.75
C GLN A 41 -0.01 6.48 0.07
N ASN A 42 0.28 6.45 1.37
CA ASN A 42 0.18 7.61 2.22
C ASN A 42 1.55 8.00 2.76
N THR A 43 1.92 9.26 2.62
CA THR A 43 3.15 9.77 3.22
C THR A 43 2.84 10.25 4.63
N THR A 44 3.62 9.82 5.62
CA THR A 44 3.42 10.21 7.01
C THR A 44 4.68 10.79 7.61
N SER A 45 4.50 11.76 8.51
CA SER A 45 5.57 12.35 9.30
C SER A 45 5.50 11.86 10.75
N PHE A 46 6.65 11.54 11.34
CA PHE A 46 6.75 11.16 12.75
C PHE A 46 7.58 12.20 13.50
N THR A 47 6.96 12.79 14.53
CA THR A 47 7.65 13.61 15.54
C THR A 47 7.62 12.83 16.85
N PRO A 48 8.77 12.47 17.45
CA PRO A 48 8.77 11.73 18.69
C PRO A 48 8.13 12.55 19.82
N PRO A 49 7.34 11.92 20.70
CA PRO A 49 6.80 12.60 21.88
C PRO A 49 7.94 13.12 22.77
N HIS A 50 7.77 14.32 23.32
CA HIS A 50 8.77 15.06 24.12
C HIS A 50 10.07 15.48 23.41
N GLN A 51 10.22 15.22 22.10
CA GLN A 51 11.40 15.61 21.33
C GLN A 51 10.99 16.33 20.05
N ARG A 52 10.43 17.53 20.22
CA ARG A 52 9.88 18.34 19.12
C ARG A 52 10.93 18.85 18.13
N ASP A 53 12.21 18.78 18.50
CA ASP A 53 13.33 19.19 17.65
C ASP A 53 13.67 18.15 16.58
N TYR A 54 13.18 16.91 16.73
CA TYR A 54 13.41 15.83 15.78
C TYR A 54 12.14 15.55 14.98
N HIS A 55 12.26 15.56 13.65
CA HIS A 55 11.17 15.30 12.73
C HIS A 55 11.64 14.35 11.63
N PHE A 56 10.88 13.28 11.38
CA PHE A 56 11.16 12.28 10.34
C PHE A 56 10.01 12.24 9.33
N GLY A 57 10.33 12.09 8.06
CA GLY A 57 9.36 12.18 6.96
C GLY A 57 9.34 13.59 6.34
N PRO A 58 8.54 13.79 5.28
CA PRO A 58 8.51 15.07 4.57
C PRO A 58 8.08 16.17 5.52
N GLU A 59 8.76 17.31 5.40
CA GLU A 59 8.55 18.47 6.25
C GLU A 59 7.06 18.78 6.39
N SER A 60 6.57 18.81 7.64
CA SER A 60 5.19 19.17 7.89
C SER A 60 4.89 20.53 7.24
N LYS A 61 3.91 20.56 6.33
CA LYS A 61 3.50 21.77 5.58
C LYS A 61 3.12 22.96 6.48
N ARG A 62 3.04 22.72 7.79
CA ARG A 62 2.88 23.70 8.87
C ARG A 62 4.00 24.75 8.90
N PHE A 63 5.20 24.46 8.39
CA PHE A 63 6.28 25.45 8.27
C PHE A 63 6.08 26.42 7.08
N TRP A 64 5.33 26.02 6.05
CA TRP A 64 5.11 26.77 4.79
C TRP A 64 3.65 27.23 4.58
N TRP A 65 2.97 27.67 5.63
CA TRP A 65 1.56 28.10 5.60
C TRP A 65 1.18 29.20 4.58
N TRP A 66 2.16 29.89 3.99
CA TRP A 66 1.99 30.90 2.93
C TRP A 66 1.94 30.32 1.50
N ARG A 67 2.34 29.06 1.28
CA ARG A 67 2.47 28.43 -0.03
C ARG A 67 1.25 27.55 -0.39
N GLY A 68 0.04 28.03 -0.09
CA GLY A 68 -1.23 27.43 -0.56
C GLY A 68 -1.50 25.99 -0.11
N PRO A 69 -2.75 25.51 -0.26
CA PRO A 69 -3.13 24.15 0.14
C PRO A 69 -2.59 23.14 -0.88
N GLY A 70 -1.31 22.79 -0.79
CA GLY A 70 -0.81 21.60 -1.46
C GLY A 70 -1.37 20.37 -0.72
N GLY A 71 -2.28 19.61 -1.33
CA GLY A 71 -2.84 18.42 -0.71
C GLY A 71 -1.78 17.43 -0.23
N GLU A 72 -2.01 16.76 0.90
CA GLU A 72 -1.42 15.44 1.16
C GLU A 72 -1.98 14.49 0.09
N GLY A 73 -1.32 14.48 -1.06
CA GLY A 73 -1.71 13.66 -2.20
C GLY A 73 -1.26 12.23 -1.97
N GLY A 74 -2.00 11.48 -1.14
CA GLY A 74 -1.83 10.04 -1.12
C GLY A 74 -2.13 9.50 -2.51
N ARG A 75 -1.15 8.85 -3.16
CA ARG A 75 -1.33 8.29 -4.50
C ARG A 75 -2.28 7.10 -4.40
N LYS A 76 -3.38 7.15 -5.15
CA LYS A 76 -4.33 6.04 -5.28
C LYS A 76 -4.19 5.42 -6.65
N GLU A 77 -4.11 4.09 -6.68
CA GLU A 77 -4.11 3.32 -7.92
C GLU A 77 -5.18 2.23 -7.88
N TRP A 78 -5.76 1.96 -9.05
CA TRP A 78 -6.76 0.93 -9.25
C TRP A 78 -6.25 -0.08 -10.26
N TRP A 79 -6.12 -1.33 -9.83
CA TRP A 79 -5.70 -2.42 -10.71
C TRP A 79 -6.77 -3.49 -10.75
N SER A 80 -7.08 -3.99 -11.94
CA SER A 80 -8.02 -5.11 -12.12
C SER A 80 -7.25 -6.36 -12.51
N ALA A 81 -7.60 -7.48 -11.90
CA ALA A 81 -6.96 -8.77 -12.06
C ALA A 81 -7.99 -9.90 -12.06
N ARG A 82 -7.52 -11.12 -12.35
CA ARG A 82 -8.32 -12.34 -12.23
C ARG A 82 -7.58 -13.44 -11.52
N THR A 83 -8.32 -14.29 -10.82
CA THR A 83 -7.78 -15.48 -10.17
C THR A 83 -7.40 -16.57 -11.17
N ASP A 84 -6.37 -17.34 -10.82
CA ASP A 84 -5.89 -18.49 -11.59
C ASP A 84 -6.81 -19.72 -11.45
N ALA A 85 -6.40 -20.86 -12.02
CA ALA A 85 -7.14 -22.12 -11.94
C ALA A 85 -7.40 -22.61 -10.49
N ALA A 86 -6.54 -22.24 -9.54
CA ALA A 86 -6.67 -22.56 -8.12
C ALA A 86 -7.50 -21.52 -7.35
N GLY A 87 -7.99 -20.47 -8.02
CA GLY A 87 -8.71 -19.37 -7.38
C GLY A 87 -7.79 -18.40 -6.63
N VAL A 88 -6.51 -18.38 -6.95
CA VAL A 88 -5.51 -17.53 -6.29
C VAL A 88 -5.06 -16.41 -7.22
N HIS A 89 -4.79 -15.23 -6.65
CA HIS A 89 -4.11 -14.15 -7.33
C HIS A 89 -3.13 -13.47 -6.37
N SER A 90 -1.89 -13.26 -6.81
CA SER A 90 -0.84 -12.58 -6.03
C SER A 90 -0.39 -11.31 -6.72
N LEU A 91 -0.34 -10.23 -5.96
CA LEU A 91 0.08 -8.91 -6.37
C LEU A 91 1.41 -8.55 -5.70
N ARG A 92 2.40 -8.18 -6.51
CA ARG A 92 3.69 -7.67 -6.04
C ARG A 92 3.67 -6.14 -6.12
N LEU A 93 3.94 -5.50 -4.99
CA LEU A 93 4.11 -4.06 -4.86
C LEU A 93 5.59 -3.79 -4.61
N ASP A 94 6.29 -3.26 -5.61
CA ASP A 94 7.67 -2.83 -5.47
C ASP A 94 7.73 -1.40 -4.92
N PHE A 95 8.55 -1.19 -3.90
CA PHE A 95 8.81 0.13 -3.32
C PHE A 95 10.09 0.68 -3.96
N ASP A 96 10.02 1.82 -4.64
CA ASP A 96 11.23 2.48 -5.11
C ASP A 96 11.89 3.24 -3.95
N ALA A 97 13.16 2.96 -3.68
CA ALA A 97 13.95 3.69 -2.68
C ALA A 97 14.37 5.09 -3.15
N ARG A 98 14.24 5.39 -4.45
CA ARG A 98 14.65 6.68 -5.04
C ARG A 98 13.66 7.81 -4.80
N GLU A 99 12.43 7.48 -4.43
CA GLU A 99 11.49 8.44 -3.85
C GLU A 99 11.47 8.23 -2.33
N PRO A 100 12.36 8.89 -1.56
CA PRO A 100 11.99 9.23 -0.20
C PRO A 100 10.77 10.15 -0.31
N ALA A 101 9.65 9.64 0.16
CA ALA A 101 8.36 10.33 0.16
C ALA A 101 8.40 11.70 0.86
#